data_AF-A0A2D7GAM0-F1
#
_entry.id   AF-A0A2D7GAM0-F1
#
_cell.length_a   1.000
_cell.length_b   1.000
_cell.length_c   1.000
_cell.angle_alpha   90.00
_cell.angle_beta   90.00
_cell.angle_gamma   90.00
#
_symmetry.space_group_name_H-M   'P 1'
#
loop_
_entity.id
_entity.type
_entity.pdbx_description
1 polymer ?
#
loop_
_entity_poly.entity_id
_entity_poly.type
_entity_poly.pdbx_seq_one_letter_code
_entity_poly.pdbx_strand_id
1 'polypeptide(L)' 'MKAGDLVYGDWKEEFPDGDIMCSVGLIVCIEYPETHPELISVLWPDNTVEQLYADDVELL' A
#
# COMPACT_ATOMS: atom_id res chain seq x y z
N MET A 1 -10.00 -5.97 2.96
CA MET A 1 -8.78 -6.44 2.27
C MET A 1 -8.33 -7.75 2.93
N LYS A 2 -7.45 -8.54 2.31
CA LYS A 2 -6.83 -9.74 2.91
C LYS A 2 -5.37 -9.88 2.46
N ALA A 3 -4.59 -10.65 3.21
CA ALA A 3 -3.27 -11.05 2.74
C ALA A 3 -3.36 -11.78 1.40
N GLY A 4 -2.48 -11.43 0.47
CA GLY A 4 -2.49 -11.88 -0.92
C GLY A 4 -3.21 -10.94 -1.90
N ASP A 5 -3.94 -9.93 -1.42
CA ASP A 5 -4.55 -8.91 -2.29
C ASP A 5 -3.47 -7.96 -2.84
N LEU A 6 -3.72 -7.42 -4.04
CA LEU A 6 -2.90 -6.37 -4.65
C LEU A 6 -3.52 -5.00 -4.39
N VAL A 7 -2.65 -4.00 -4.19
CA VAL A 7 -3.06 -2.62 -3.90
C VAL A 7 -2.25 -1.61 -4.70
N TYR A 8 -2.86 -0.48 -5.06
CA TYR A 8 -2.16 0.73 -5.50
C TYR A 8 -1.73 1.53 -4.27
N GLY A 9 -0.50 2.00 -4.27
CA GLY A 9 0.06 2.85 -3.23
C GLY A 9 1.40 3.44 -3.63
N ASP A 10 2.23 3.80 -2.65
CA ASP A 10 3.53 4.44 -2.88
C ASP A 10 3.42 5.65 -3.83
N TRP A 11 2.43 6.51 -3.56
CA TRP A 11 2.12 7.68 -4.38
C TRP A 11 3.27 8.69 -4.29
N LYS A 12 4.02 8.86 -5.39
CA LYS A 12 5.16 9.77 -5.49
C LYS A 12 4.89 10.83 -6.55
N GLU A 13 5.14 12.08 -6.21
CA GLU A 13 5.12 13.19 -7.17
C GLU A 13 6.45 13.17 -7.94
N GLU A 14 6.45 12.71 -9.19
CA GLU A 14 7.71 12.50 -9.94
C GLU A 14 8.11 13.67 -10.84
N PHE A 15 7.22 14.63 -11.14
CA PHE A 15 7.51 15.65 -12.15
C PHE A 15 7.06 17.06 -11.77
N PRO A 16 7.74 18.11 -12.28
CA PRO A 16 7.31 19.51 -12.12
C PRO A 16 5.89 19.80 -12.64
N ASP A 17 5.37 18.89 -13.47
CA ASP A 17 4.07 18.99 -14.16
C ASP A 17 2.91 18.42 -13.32
N GLY A 18 3.19 17.86 -12.14
CA GLY A 18 2.16 17.39 -11.18
C GLY A 18 1.64 15.98 -11.43
N ASP A 19 2.32 15.18 -12.26
CA ASP A 19 1.96 13.78 -12.47
C ASP A 19 2.29 12.95 -11.20
N ILE A 20 1.29 12.22 -10.71
CA ILE A 20 1.43 11.31 -9.57
C ILE A 20 1.69 9.91 -10.12
N MET A 21 2.84 9.34 -9.75
CA MET A 21 3.17 7.94 -9.98
C MET A 21 2.69 7.09 -8.80
N CYS A 22 2.22 5.89 -9.08
CA CYS A 22 1.92 4.90 -8.04
C CYS A 22 2.52 3.54 -8.39
N SER A 23 2.72 2.73 -7.36
CA SER A 23 3.20 1.35 -7.46
C SER A 23 2.09 0.37 -7.09
N VAL A 24 2.22 -0.86 -7.58
CA VAL A 24 1.37 -1.98 -7.16
C VAL A 24 2.13 -2.82 -6.12
N GLY A 25 1.55 -2.98 -4.95
CA GLY A 25 2.08 -3.79 -3.85
C GLY A 25 1.23 -5.01 -3.53
N LEU A 26 1.80 -5.98 -2.82
CA LEU A 26 1.13 -7.17 -2.33
C LEU A 26 0.94 -7.07 -0.81
N ILE A 27 -0.29 -7.22 -0.31
CA ILE A 27 -0.52 -7.32 1.13
C ILE A 27 0.05 -8.64 1.63
N VAL A 28 1.06 -8.60 2.50
CA VAL A 28 1.67 -9.80 3.08
C VAL A 28 1.14 -10.14 4.46
N CYS A 29 0.62 -9.15 5.20
CA CYS A 29 0.05 -9.36 6.53
C CYS A 29 -0.97 -8.26 6.89
N ILE A 30 -1.97 -8.62 7.69
CA ILE A 30 -2.84 -7.67 8.41
C ILE A 30 -2.49 -7.80 9.89
N GLU A 31 -1.92 -6.76 10.49
CA GLU A 31 -1.33 -6.84 11.84
C GLU A 31 -2.34 -6.57 12.94
N TYR A 32 -3.21 -5.58 12.73
CA TYR A 32 -4.24 -5.19 13.68
C TYR A 32 -5.60 -5.15 12.99
N PRO A 33 -6.22 -6.33 12.72
CA PRO A 33 -7.51 -6.41 12.03
C PRO A 33 -8.69 -5.85 12.85
N GLU A 34 -8.49 -5.58 14.14
CA GLU A 34 -9.53 -5.05 15.03
C GLU A 34 -9.47 -3.52 15.17
N THR A 35 -8.47 -2.85 14.59
CA THR A 35 -8.34 -1.38 14.59
C THR A 35 -8.81 -0.78 13.27
N HIS A 36 -9.35 0.44 13.31
CA HIS A 36 -9.81 1.15 12.11
C HIS A 36 -9.15 2.55 11.99
N PRO A 37 -8.46 2.84 10.87
CA PRO A 37 -8.12 1.91 9.78
C PRO A 37 -7.19 0.77 10.23
N GLU A 38 -7.28 -0.37 9.55
CA GLU A 38 -6.47 -1.56 9.84
C GLU A 38 -5.01 -1.26 9.52
N LEU A 39 -4.07 -1.76 10.31
CA LEU A 39 -2.64 -1.70 9.95
C LEU A 39 -2.28 -2.91 9.09
N ILE A 40 -1.69 -2.66 7.92
CA ILE A 40 -1.28 -3.68 6.95
C ILE A 40 0.21 -3.57 6.65
N SER A 41 0.81 -4.70 6.29
CA SER A 41 2.16 -4.77 5.74
C SER A 41 2.09 -5.06 4.25
N VAL A 42 2.72 -4.22 3.42
CA VAL A 42 2.72 -4.33 1.95
C VAL A 42 4.13 -4.55 1.44
N LEU A 43 4.31 -5.55 0.58
CA LEU A 43 5.54 -5.80 -0.17
C LEU A 43 5.50 -5.04 -1.50
N TRP A 44 6.43 -4.12 -1.69
CA TRP A 44 6.55 -3.30 -2.89
C TRP A 44 7.48 -3.92 -3.96
N PRO A 45 7.43 -3.43 -5.22
CA PRO A 45 8.28 -3.95 -6.31
C PRO A 45 9.79 -3.82 -6.08
N ASP A 46 10.22 -2.89 -5.23
CA ASP A 46 11.63 -2.71 -4.85
C ASP A 46 12.10 -3.68 -3.75
N ASN A 47 11.24 -4.63 -3.36
CA ASN A 47 11.43 -5.60 -2.28
C ASN A 47 11.45 -5.00 -0.87
N THR A 48 11.00 -3.77 -0.69
CA THR A 48 10.75 -3.21 0.63
C THR A 48 9.40 -3.69 1.16
N VAL A 49 9.32 -3.86 2.49
CA VAL A 49 8.06 -4.10 3.19
C VAL A 49 7.79 -2.88 4.04
N GLU A 50 6.62 -2.30 3.85
CA GLU A 50 6.19 -1.09 4.55
C GLU A 50 4.89 -1.34 5.32
N GLN A 51 4.79 -0.76 6.51
CA GLN A 51 3.61 -0.80 7.36
C GLN A 51 2.80 0.48 7.17
N LEU A 52 1.57 0.34 6.71
CA LEU A 52 0.68 1.43 6.33
C LEU A 52 -0.70 1.22 6.95
N TYR A 53 -1.50 2.27 7.05
CA TYR A 53 -2.92 2.08 7.28
C TYR A 53 -3.62 1.67 5.98
N ALA A 54 -4.66 0.86 6.10
CA ALA A 54 -5.40 0.32 4.95
C ALA A 54 -6.11 1.40 4.11
N ASP A 55 -6.29 2.61 4.63
CA ASP A 55 -6.84 3.76 3.92
C ASP A 55 -5.79 4.57 3.13
N ASP A 56 -4.50 4.31 3.33
CA ASP A 56 -3.40 4.92 2.54
C ASP A 56 -3.23 4.25 1.17
N VAL A 57 -3.97 3.17 0.90
CA VAL A 57 -3.88 2.35 -0.32
C VAL A 57 -5.24 2.09 -0.95
N GLU A 58 -5.26 1.79 -2.24
CA GLU A 58 -6.47 1.44 -2.98
C GLU A 58 -6.42 -0.03 -3.44
N LEU A 59 -7.47 -0.81 -3.14
CA LEU A 59 -7.56 -2.21 -3.55
C LEU A 59 -7.75 -2.32 -5.08
N LEU A 60 -7.02 -3.24 -5.73
CA LEU A 60 -7.18 -3.56 -7.17
C LEU A 60 -8.40 -4.45 -7.46
#